data_AF-A0A959A5G3-F1
#
_entry.id   AF-A0A959A5G3-F1
#
_cell.length_a   1.000
_cell.length_b   1.000
_cell.length_c   1.000
_cell.angle_alpha   90.00
_cell.angle_beta   90.00
_cell.angle_gamma   90.00
#
_symmetry.space_group_name_H-M   'P 1'
#
loop_
_entity.id
_entity.type
_entity.pdbx_description
1 polymer ?
#
loop_
_entity_poly.entity_id
_entity_poly.type
_entity_poly.pdbx_seq_one_letter_code
_entity_poly.pdbx_strand_id
1 'polypeptide(L)'
;MQPILRSALKYFGLFILLYGAMTAISLIPAVGAAFNAAYRQPTEPILKSLFSKAYLQLKTEQGKPDVIRVEYASKLQVQQQMEEAKLTGKAAASITGRDNLISFYNLFLSFWLFLAALVLLSPISWKEKGIGLLAGTVLFYLYTVLKVYLAQLSLFNQPDIAIYQTGEFWLNTSRSILYFMTLGTNVLVVLLIWALVAFRKGNWRELLKKQ
;
A
#
# COMPACT_ATOMS: atom_id res chain seq x y z
N MET A 1 21.92 35.17 -4.40
CA MET A 1 21.23 33.86 -4.53
C MET A 1 20.25 33.96 -5.69
N GLN A 2 20.32 33.09 -6.69
CA GLN A 2 19.45 33.18 -7.87
C GLN A 2 17.96 33.10 -7.46
N PRO A 3 17.05 33.89 -8.08
CA PRO A 3 15.64 33.97 -7.68
C PRO A 3 14.94 32.60 -7.70
N ILE A 4 15.34 31.73 -8.62
CA ILE A 4 14.87 30.34 -8.73
C ILE A 4 15.18 29.54 -7.46
N LEU A 5 16.41 29.66 -6.94
CA LEU A 5 16.84 28.92 -5.75
C LEU A 5 16.08 29.38 -4.49
N ARG A 6 15.80 30.69 -4.38
CA ARG A 6 14.98 31.23 -3.27
C ARG A 6 13.55 30.69 -3.31
N SER A 7 12.94 30.65 -4.49
CA SER A 7 11.60 30.07 -4.68
C SER A 7 11.58 28.58 -4.38
N ALA A 8 12.55 27.82 -4.91
CA ALA A 8 12.67 26.38 -4.66
C ALA A 8 12.80 26.07 -3.16
N LEU A 9 13.65 26.81 -2.43
CA LEU A 9 13.80 26.65 -0.99
C LEU A 9 12.52 26.99 -0.22
N LYS A 10 11.78 28.03 -0.63
CA LYS A 10 10.49 28.36 -0.02
C LYS A 10 9.48 27.22 -0.21
N TYR A 11 9.37 26.67 -1.41
CA TYR A 11 8.49 25.53 -1.69
C TYR A 11 8.91 24.29 -0.89
N PHE A 12 10.21 24.01 -0.84
CA PHE A 12 10.75 22.89 -0.06
C PHE A 12 10.47 23.05 1.44
N GLY A 13 10.64 24.25 2.00
CA GLY A 13 10.30 24.54 3.40
C GLY A 13 8.81 24.35 3.69
N LEU A 14 7.93 24.87 2.82
CA LEU A 14 6.48 24.65 2.94
C LEU A 14 6.10 23.17 2.82
N PHE A 15 6.79 22.43 1.95
CA PHE A 15 6.63 21.00 1.79
C PHE A 15 6.98 20.24 3.07
N ILE A 16 8.15 20.51 3.67
CA ILE A 16 8.56 19.88 4.92
C ILE A 16 7.54 20.18 6.03
N LEU A 17 7.10 21.42 6.16
CA LEU A 17 6.13 21.80 7.20
C LEU A 17 4.80 21.08 7.02
N LEU A 18 4.25 21.05 5.80
CA LEU A 18 2.98 20.41 5.51
C LEU A 18 3.07 18.89 5.71
N TYR A 19 4.08 18.25 5.12
CA TYR A 19 4.31 16.81 5.26
C TYR A 19 4.54 16.41 6.72
N GLY A 20 5.33 17.20 7.46
CA GLY A 20 5.57 16.99 8.89
C GLY A 20 4.30 17.13 9.72
N ALA A 21 3.48 18.14 9.48
CA ALA A 21 2.20 18.33 10.17
C ALA A 21 1.23 17.16 9.89
N MET A 22 1.11 16.76 8.62
CA MET A 22 0.28 15.62 8.22
C MET A 22 0.78 14.31 8.84
N THR A 23 2.10 14.12 8.89
CA THR A 23 2.73 12.97 9.55
C THR A 23 2.41 12.96 11.04
N ALA A 24 2.58 14.09 11.74
CA ALA A 24 2.28 14.20 13.17
C ALA A 24 0.80 13.87 13.47
N ILE A 25 -0.13 14.37 12.66
CA ILE A 25 -1.57 14.03 12.77
C ILE A 25 -1.79 12.53 12.56
N SER A 26 -1.09 11.92 11.60
CA SER A 26 -1.23 10.49 11.30
C SER A 26 -0.74 9.56 12.42
N LEU A 27 0.12 10.06 13.32
CA LEU A 27 0.59 9.32 14.49
C LEU A 27 -0.47 9.22 15.59
N ILE A 28 -1.55 10.00 15.52
CA ILE A 28 -2.69 9.86 16.44
C ILE A 28 -3.35 8.48 16.18
N PRO A 29 -3.47 7.60 17.19
CA PRO A 29 -3.91 6.20 16.98
C PRO A 29 -5.24 6.07 16.26
N ALA A 30 -6.21 6.95 16.54
CA ALA A 30 -7.51 6.95 15.89
C ALA A 30 -7.41 7.26 14.38
N VAL A 31 -6.52 8.18 14.00
CA VAL A 31 -6.29 8.55 12.60
C VAL A 31 -5.58 7.40 11.88
N GLY A 32 -4.49 6.89 12.45
CA GLY A 32 -3.76 5.74 11.89
C GLY A 32 -4.65 4.51 11.70
N ALA A 33 -5.48 4.19 12.70
CA ALA A 33 -6.44 3.09 12.64
C ALA A 33 -7.51 3.29 11.56
N ALA A 34 -8.03 4.51 11.40
CA ALA A 34 -9.00 4.84 10.37
C ALA A 34 -8.42 4.67 8.96
N PHE A 35 -7.21 5.17 8.72
CA PHE A 35 -6.52 5.00 7.44
C PHE A 35 -6.18 3.53 7.17
N ASN A 36 -5.73 2.78 8.18
CA ASN A 36 -5.47 1.35 8.06
C ASN A 36 -6.75 0.58 7.69
N ALA A 37 -7.86 0.85 8.39
CA ALA A 37 -9.15 0.24 8.08
C ALA A 37 -9.61 0.57 6.65
N ALA A 38 -9.52 1.84 6.23
CA ALA A 38 -9.88 2.29 4.90
C ALA A 38 -9.02 1.63 3.79
N TYR A 39 -7.76 1.28 4.09
CA TYR A 39 -6.91 0.53 3.19
C TYR A 39 -7.25 -0.97 3.16
N ARG A 40 -7.42 -1.61 4.33
CA ARG A 40 -7.67 -3.06 4.44
C ARG A 40 -9.00 -3.49 3.85
N GLN A 41 -10.07 -2.75 4.13
CA GLN A 41 -11.44 -3.10 3.73
C GLN A 41 -11.58 -3.38 2.22
N PRO A 42 -11.10 -2.52 1.30
CA PRO A 42 -11.12 -2.83 -0.13
C PRO A 42 -9.99 -3.79 -0.56
N THR A 43 -8.87 -3.84 0.18
CA THR A 43 -7.73 -4.71 -0.20
C THR A 43 -8.06 -6.19 0.03
N GLU A 44 -8.72 -6.53 1.13
CA GLU A 44 -9.03 -7.91 1.49
C GLU A 44 -9.82 -8.68 0.40
N PRO A 45 -10.95 -8.18 -0.13
CA PRO A 45 -11.69 -8.89 -1.17
C PRO A 45 -10.89 -9.02 -2.47
N ILE A 46 -10.06 -8.02 -2.81
CA ILE A 46 -9.17 -8.09 -3.99
C ILE A 46 -8.17 -9.23 -3.80
N LEU A 47 -7.49 -9.29 -2.66
CA LEU A 47 -6.53 -10.36 -2.39
C LEU A 47 -7.20 -11.74 -2.28
N LYS A 48 -8.39 -11.84 -1.68
CA LYS A 48 -9.17 -13.10 -1.66
C LYS A 48 -9.54 -13.57 -3.06
N SER A 49 -9.88 -12.64 -3.96
CA SER A 49 -10.18 -12.96 -5.36
C SER A 49 -8.93 -13.44 -6.11
N LEU A 50 -7.80 -12.76 -5.93
CA LEU A 50 -6.52 -13.13 -6.55
C LEU A 50 -5.95 -14.44 -5.98
N PHE A 51 -6.20 -14.73 -4.70
CA PHE A 51 -5.71 -15.92 -4.01
C PHE A 51 -6.84 -16.88 -3.63
N SER A 52 -7.57 -17.37 -4.64
CA SER A 52 -8.75 -18.22 -4.46
C SER A 52 -8.50 -19.55 -3.71
N LYS A 53 -7.27 -20.07 -3.66
CA LYS A 53 -6.89 -21.30 -2.93
C LYS A 53 -6.52 -21.07 -1.47
N ALA A 54 -6.36 -19.82 -1.04
CA ALA A 54 -6.04 -19.46 0.34
C ALA A 54 -7.31 -19.01 1.07
N TYR A 55 -7.47 -19.40 2.33
CA TYR A 55 -8.20 -18.58 3.28
C TYR A 55 -7.27 -17.42 3.66
N LEU A 56 -7.75 -16.19 3.53
CA LEU A 56 -6.94 -14.99 3.74
C LEU A 56 -7.79 -13.93 4.47
N GLN A 57 -7.24 -13.31 5.51
CA GLN A 57 -7.91 -12.22 6.26
C GLN A 57 -6.90 -11.12 6.58
N LEU A 58 -7.33 -9.86 6.47
CA LEU A 58 -6.52 -8.69 6.81
C LEU A 58 -7.03 -8.08 8.10
N LYS A 59 -6.26 -8.21 9.18
CA LYS A 59 -6.59 -7.66 10.50
C LYS A 59 -5.62 -6.55 10.88
N THR A 60 -6.03 -5.71 11.83
CA THR A 60 -5.10 -4.85 12.54
C THR A 60 -4.42 -5.67 13.62
N GLU A 61 -3.10 -5.53 13.75
CA GLU A 61 -2.32 -6.18 14.80
C GLU A 61 -2.72 -5.64 16.19
N GLN A 62 -2.85 -6.53 17.17
CA GLN A 62 -3.26 -6.13 18.51
C GLN A 62 -2.20 -5.22 19.14
N GLY A 63 -2.62 -4.02 19.58
CA GLY A 63 -1.72 -3.02 20.15
C GLY A 63 -0.84 -2.27 19.14
N LYS A 64 -0.93 -2.57 17.83
CA LYS A 64 -0.15 -1.90 16.77
C LYS A 64 -1.07 -1.46 15.61
N PRO A 65 -1.72 -0.29 15.72
CA PRO A 65 -2.69 0.19 14.72
C PRO A 65 -2.06 0.49 13.35
N ASP A 66 -0.74 0.58 13.27
CA ASP A 66 0.05 0.81 12.06
C ASP A 66 0.55 -0.48 11.41
N VAL A 67 0.16 -1.66 11.93
CA VAL A 67 0.54 -2.96 11.38
C VAL A 67 -0.69 -3.71 10.89
N ILE A 68 -0.61 -4.23 9.67
CA ILE A 68 -1.58 -5.13 9.06
C ILE A 68 -1.08 -6.54 9.28
N ARG A 69 -1.88 -7.36 9.97
CA ARG A 69 -1.70 -8.80 10.06
C ARG A 69 -2.46 -9.46 8.91
N VAL A 70 -1.73 -10.14 8.03
CA VAL A 70 -2.30 -10.99 6.99
C VAL A 70 -2.32 -12.41 7.52
N GLU A 71 -3.48 -12.90 7.93
CA GLU A 71 -3.67 -14.28 8.37
C GLU A 71 -4.05 -15.14 7.15
N TYR A 72 -3.44 -16.31 7.01
CA TYR A 72 -3.70 -17.20 5.89
C TYR A 72 -3.59 -18.69 6.23
N ALA A 73 -4.30 -19.51 5.47
CA ALA A 73 -4.21 -20.98 5.50
C ALA A 73 -4.59 -21.56 4.13
N SER A 74 -4.10 -22.76 3.81
CA SER A 74 -4.53 -23.48 2.61
C SER A 74 -5.98 -23.93 2.77
N LYS A 75 -6.84 -23.65 1.78
CA LYS A 75 -8.23 -24.16 1.81
C LYS A 75 -8.29 -25.68 1.88
N LEU A 76 -7.35 -26.35 1.19
CA LEU A 76 -7.25 -27.81 1.19
C LEU A 76 -6.89 -28.34 2.58
N GLN A 77 -5.90 -27.74 3.25
CA GLN A 77 -5.49 -28.16 4.60
C GLN A 77 -6.62 -27.93 5.61
N VAL A 78 -7.33 -26.81 5.50
CA VAL A 78 -8.49 -26.52 6.35
C VAL A 78 -9.58 -27.57 6.16
N GLN A 79 -9.89 -27.95 4.92
CA GLN A 79 -10.86 -29.00 4.63
C GLN A 79 -10.45 -30.35 5.22
N GLN A 80 -9.18 -30.74 5.05
CA GLN A 80 -8.64 -31.98 5.61
C GLN A 80 -8.70 -31.99 7.15
N GLN A 81 -8.30 -30.90 7.80
CA GLN A 81 -8.37 -30.76 9.25
C GLN A 81 -9.81 -30.78 9.78
N MET A 82 -10.76 -30.23 9.03
CA MET A 82 -12.18 -30.31 9.35
C MET A 82 -12.75 -31.71 9.20
N GLU A 83 -12.36 -32.45 8.17
CA GLU A 83 -12.76 -33.85 7.97
C GLU A 83 -12.18 -34.75 9.07
N GLU A 84 -10.90 -34.59 9.41
CA GLU A 84 -10.26 -35.33 10.50
C GLU A 84 -10.92 -35.03 11.86
N ALA A 85 -11.28 -33.77 12.14
CA ALA A 85 -12.01 -33.40 13.34
C ALA A 85 -13.39 -34.08 13.42
N LYS A 86 -14.10 -34.17 12.29
CA LYS A 86 -15.39 -34.88 12.21
C LYS A 86 -15.20 -36.38 12.46
N LEU A 87 -14.19 -37.00 11.85
CA LEU A 87 -13.88 -38.43 12.01
C LEU A 87 -13.44 -38.77 13.44
N THR A 88 -12.78 -37.85 14.14
CA THR A 88 -12.31 -38.01 15.52
C THR A 88 -13.32 -37.53 16.58
N GLY A 89 -14.52 -37.11 16.16
CA GLY A 89 -15.57 -36.65 17.08
C GLY A 89 -15.26 -35.34 17.81
N LYS A 90 -14.29 -34.55 17.33
CA LYS A 90 -13.96 -33.25 17.92
C LYS A 90 -14.99 -32.21 17.48
N ALA A 91 -15.53 -31.47 18.45
CA ALA A 91 -16.53 -30.42 18.19
C ALA A 91 -16.00 -29.25 17.35
N ALA A 92 -14.67 -29.06 17.29
CA ALA A 92 -14.03 -28.04 16.48
C ALA A 92 -12.69 -28.54 15.91
N ALA A 93 -12.40 -28.18 14.67
CA ALA A 93 -11.10 -28.40 14.05
C ALA A 93 -10.12 -27.33 14.52
N SER A 94 -8.94 -27.74 15.00
CA SER A 94 -7.84 -26.82 15.27
C SER A 94 -7.18 -26.48 13.93
N ILE A 95 -7.54 -25.33 13.36
CA ILE A 95 -6.99 -24.89 12.08
C ILE A 95 -5.62 -24.27 12.32
N THR A 96 -4.57 -24.86 11.72
CA THR A 96 -3.23 -24.29 11.78
C THR A 96 -3.10 -23.16 10.74
N GLY A 97 -3.34 -21.93 11.17
CA GLY A 97 -3.09 -20.73 10.37
C GLY A 97 -1.66 -20.23 10.52
N ARG A 98 -1.22 -19.42 9.55
CA ARG A 98 0.01 -18.64 9.64
C ARG A 98 -0.31 -17.16 9.42
N ASP A 99 0.61 -16.29 9.78
CA ASP A 99 0.47 -14.87 9.56
C ASP A 99 1.72 -14.24 8.93
N ASN A 100 1.53 -13.02 8.42
CA ASN A 100 2.57 -12.13 7.97
C ASN A 100 2.24 -10.71 8.41
N LEU A 101 3.22 -10.01 8.99
CA LEU A 101 3.05 -8.65 9.49
C LEU A 101 3.58 -7.63 8.49
N ILE A 102 2.74 -6.67 8.12
CA ILE A 102 3.07 -5.63 7.16
C ILE A 102 2.92 -4.27 7.84
N SER A 103 3.98 -3.47 7.86
CA SER A 103 3.89 -2.08 8.34
C SER A 103 3.07 -1.25 7.34
N PHE A 104 1.85 -0.88 7.72
CA PHE A 104 0.96 -0.01 6.93
C PHE A 104 1.58 1.37 6.71
N TYR A 105 2.25 1.89 7.74
CA TYR A 105 2.89 3.20 7.66
C TYR A 105 3.96 3.25 6.56
N ASN A 106 4.83 2.24 6.51
CA ASN A 106 5.90 2.13 5.51
C ASN A 106 5.40 1.63 4.16
N LEU A 107 4.30 0.88 4.12
CA LEU A 107 3.74 0.41 2.86
C LEU A 107 2.99 1.53 2.11
N PHE A 108 2.15 2.28 2.82
CA PHE A 108 1.16 3.16 2.21
C PHE A 108 1.17 4.57 2.81
N LEU A 109 0.96 4.70 4.13
CA LEU A 109 0.57 5.99 4.72
C LEU A 109 1.63 7.09 4.51
N SER A 110 2.89 6.82 4.83
CA SER A 110 3.98 7.81 4.68
C SER A 110 4.10 8.36 3.25
N PHE A 111 4.09 7.47 2.25
CA PHE A 111 4.18 7.84 0.84
C PHE A 111 2.90 8.50 0.30
N TRP A 112 1.73 8.10 0.82
CA TRP A 112 0.48 8.78 0.50
C TRP A 112 0.44 10.20 1.06
N LEU A 113 0.91 10.42 2.29
CA LEU A 113 1.05 11.77 2.87
C LEU A 113 2.04 12.61 2.08
N PHE A 114 3.14 12.00 1.60
CA PHE A 114 4.12 12.64 0.73
C PHE A 114 3.47 13.09 -0.59
N LEU A 115 2.71 12.20 -1.25
CA LEU A 115 1.92 12.53 -2.45
C LEU A 115 0.92 13.66 -2.18
N ALA A 116 0.18 13.57 -1.07
CA ALA A 116 -0.84 14.54 -0.73
C ALA A 116 -0.25 15.93 -0.52
N ALA A 117 0.88 16.04 0.19
CA ALA A 117 1.60 17.29 0.38
C ALA A 117 2.08 17.90 -0.96
N LEU A 118 2.60 17.08 -1.88
CA LEU A 118 3.00 17.54 -3.22
C LEU A 118 1.81 18.09 -4.02
N VAL A 119 0.69 17.37 -4.06
CA VAL A 119 -0.51 17.82 -4.78
C VAL A 119 -1.10 19.08 -4.15
N LEU A 120 -1.16 19.16 -2.83
CA LEU A 120 -1.70 20.33 -2.11
C LEU A 120 -0.85 21.59 -2.31
N LEU A 121 0.47 21.47 -2.48
CA LEU A 121 1.35 22.60 -2.76
C LEU A 121 1.50 22.93 -4.25
N SER A 122 0.98 22.07 -5.12
CA SER A 122 1.02 22.31 -6.57
C SER A 122 0.22 23.57 -6.94
N PRO A 123 0.70 24.40 -7.88
CA PRO A 123 0.07 25.65 -8.29
C PRO A 123 -1.09 25.38 -9.26
N ILE A 124 -2.05 24.57 -8.84
CA ILE A 124 -3.24 24.16 -9.62
C ILE A 124 -4.51 24.57 -8.87
N SER A 125 -5.64 24.63 -9.58
CA SER A 125 -6.92 25.00 -8.98
C SER A 125 -7.34 24.00 -7.87
N TRP A 126 -8.10 24.45 -6.86
CA TRP A 126 -8.56 23.56 -5.77
C TRP A 126 -9.36 22.35 -6.28
N LYS A 127 -10.13 22.54 -7.35
CA LYS A 127 -10.84 21.45 -8.03
C LYS A 127 -9.87 20.43 -8.61
N GLU A 128 -8.81 20.89 -9.28
CA GLU A 128 -7.75 20.00 -9.80
C GLU A 128 -6.97 19.31 -8.68
N LYS A 129 -6.73 19.97 -7.54
CA LYS A 129 -6.13 19.32 -6.36
C LYS A 129 -6.99 18.16 -5.88
N GLY A 130 -8.31 18.35 -5.76
CA GLY A 130 -9.23 17.28 -5.35
C GLY A 130 -9.21 16.09 -6.31
N ILE A 131 -9.29 16.36 -7.63
CA ILE A 131 -9.23 15.32 -8.66
C ILE A 131 -7.87 14.63 -8.66
N GLY A 132 -6.78 15.38 -8.53
CA GLY A 132 -5.41 14.87 -8.51
C GLY A 132 -5.12 14.03 -7.28
N LEU A 133 -5.63 14.42 -6.10
CA LEU A 133 -5.57 13.63 -4.88
C LEU A 133 -6.34 12.32 -5.03
N LEU A 134 -7.57 12.36 -5.57
CA LEU A 134 -8.37 11.15 -5.78
C LEU A 134 -7.68 10.19 -6.76
N ALA A 135 -7.30 10.69 -7.94
CA ALA A 135 -6.61 9.89 -8.96
C ALA A 135 -5.27 9.36 -8.46
N GLY A 136 -4.48 10.20 -7.78
CA GLY A 136 -3.21 9.82 -7.18
C GLY A 136 -3.36 8.77 -6.09
N THR A 137 -4.39 8.90 -5.25
CA THR A 137 -4.73 7.90 -4.22
C THR A 137 -5.07 6.55 -4.86
N VAL A 138 -5.89 6.53 -5.91
CA VAL A 138 -6.24 5.29 -6.62
C VAL A 138 -5.00 4.65 -7.26
N LEU A 139 -4.17 5.42 -7.97
CA LEU A 139 -2.95 4.91 -8.60
C LEU A 139 -1.97 4.34 -7.57
N PHE A 140 -1.75 5.08 -6.47
CA PHE A 140 -0.84 4.65 -5.42
C PHE A 140 -1.39 3.45 -4.63
N TYR A 141 -2.71 3.40 -4.42
CA TYR A 141 -3.39 2.24 -3.86
C TYR A 141 -3.19 0.99 -4.72
N LEU A 142 -3.41 1.06 -6.03
CA LEU A 142 -3.19 -0.08 -6.93
C LEU A 142 -1.73 -0.55 -6.91
N TYR A 143 -0.77 0.38 -6.88
CA TYR A 143 0.65 0.06 -6.73
C TYR A 143 0.95 -0.71 -5.43
N THR A 144 0.40 -0.27 -4.30
CA THR A 144 0.63 -0.92 -3.00
C THR A 144 -0.10 -2.27 -2.88
N VAL A 145 -1.30 -2.41 -3.45
CA VAL A 145 -1.99 -3.70 -3.57
C VAL A 145 -1.18 -4.68 -4.42
N LEU A 146 -0.63 -4.24 -5.55
CA LEU A 146 0.27 -5.06 -6.36
C LEU A 146 1.50 -5.52 -5.57
N LYS A 147 2.11 -4.62 -4.80
CA LYS A 147 3.25 -4.96 -3.93
C LYS A 147 2.88 -6.01 -2.88
N VAL A 148 1.73 -5.89 -2.22
CA VAL A 148 1.23 -6.90 -1.28
C VAL A 148 0.96 -8.21 -2.00
N TYR A 149 0.33 -8.18 -3.18
CA TYR A 149 0.09 -9.37 -3.99
C TYR A 149 1.38 -10.12 -4.32
N LEU A 150 2.40 -9.43 -4.83
CA LEU A 150 3.68 -10.08 -5.17
C LEU A 150 4.36 -10.68 -3.92
N ALA A 151 4.29 -9.98 -2.78
CA ALA A 151 4.85 -10.46 -1.52
C ALA A 151 4.16 -11.73 -1.03
N GLN A 152 2.83 -11.75 -1.06
CA GLN A 152 2.04 -12.93 -0.69
C GLN A 152 2.20 -14.07 -1.70
N LEU A 153 2.34 -13.78 -3.00
CA LEU A 153 2.64 -14.79 -4.01
C LEU A 153 3.98 -15.48 -3.71
N SER A 154 5.03 -14.70 -3.39
CA SER A 154 6.34 -15.26 -3.04
C SER A 154 6.28 -16.12 -1.77
N LEU A 155 5.49 -15.69 -0.79
CA LEU A 155 5.32 -16.36 0.49
C LEU A 155 4.51 -17.66 0.35
N PHE A 156 3.39 -17.65 -0.38
CA PHE A 156 2.53 -18.83 -0.54
C PHE A 156 3.14 -19.96 -1.37
N ASN A 157 4.24 -19.69 -2.07
CA ASN A 157 5.01 -20.70 -2.81
C ASN A 157 6.26 -21.18 -2.03
N GLN A 158 6.45 -20.77 -0.78
CA GLN A 158 7.52 -21.33 0.05
C GLN A 158 7.22 -22.81 0.35
N PRO A 159 8.24 -23.70 0.42
CA PRO A 159 8.04 -25.15 0.52
C PRO A 159 7.23 -25.59 1.75
N ASP A 160 7.30 -24.82 2.83
CA ASP A 160 6.62 -25.05 4.09
C ASP A 160 5.15 -24.60 4.10
N ILE A 161 4.75 -23.75 3.14
CA ILE A 161 3.38 -23.24 2.98
C ILE A 161 2.69 -23.89 1.78
N ALA A 162 3.34 -23.86 0.62
CA ALA A 162 2.98 -24.54 -0.62
C ALA A 162 1.49 -24.48 -1.01
N ILE A 163 0.83 -23.34 -0.80
CA ILE A 163 -0.58 -23.15 -1.20
C ILE A 163 -0.69 -23.07 -2.73
N TYR A 164 0.33 -22.52 -3.39
CA TYR A 164 0.43 -22.44 -4.84
C TYR A 164 1.69 -23.13 -5.34
N GLN A 165 1.62 -23.58 -6.60
CA GLN A 165 2.72 -24.17 -7.37
C GLN A 165 2.94 -23.30 -8.61
N THR A 166 3.44 -22.10 -8.38
CA THR A 166 3.72 -21.13 -9.44
C THR A 166 5.06 -21.51 -10.08
N GLY A 167 5.14 -21.47 -11.40
CA GLY A 167 6.39 -21.75 -12.10
C GLY A 167 7.54 -20.84 -11.64
N GLU A 168 8.76 -21.40 -11.60
CA GLU A 168 9.95 -20.72 -11.06
C GLU A 168 10.22 -19.38 -11.75
N PHE A 169 10.00 -19.29 -13.07
CA PHE A 169 10.11 -18.05 -13.83
C PHE A 169 9.28 -16.90 -13.23
N TRP A 170 8.01 -17.17 -12.92
CA TRP A 170 7.10 -16.16 -12.37
C TRP A 170 7.45 -15.79 -10.93
N LEU A 171 7.96 -16.74 -10.15
CA LEU A 171 8.44 -16.49 -8.79
C LEU A 171 9.72 -15.65 -8.77
N ASN A 172 10.67 -15.94 -9.67
CA ASN A 172 11.88 -15.13 -9.79
C ASN A 172 11.55 -13.73 -10.29
N THR A 173 10.61 -13.61 -11.23
CA THR A 173 10.11 -12.32 -11.71
C THR A 173 9.43 -11.53 -10.58
N SER A 174 8.53 -12.13 -9.80
CA SER A 174 7.84 -11.44 -8.71
C SER A 174 8.79 -11.00 -7.61
N ARG A 175 9.76 -11.84 -7.22
CA ARG A 175 10.82 -11.50 -6.26
C ARG A 175 11.71 -10.38 -6.77
N SER A 176 12.09 -10.40 -8.05
CA SER A 176 12.89 -9.34 -8.66
C SER A 176 12.15 -8.01 -8.64
N ILE A 177 10.87 -8.01 -9.06
CA ILE A 177 10.03 -6.81 -9.02
C ILE A 177 9.91 -6.27 -7.59
N LEU A 178 9.66 -7.14 -6.60
CA LEU A 178 9.62 -6.75 -5.18
C LEU A 178 10.93 -6.18 -4.69
N TYR A 179 12.06 -6.78 -5.08
CA TYR A 179 13.39 -6.31 -4.73
C TYR A 179 13.62 -4.88 -5.25
N PHE A 180 13.14 -4.56 -6.46
CA PHE A 180 13.17 -3.21 -6.99
C PHE A 180 12.21 -2.25 -6.29
N MET A 181 11.13 -2.71 -5.65
CA MET A 181 10.16 -1.87 -4.92
C MET A 181 10.67 -1.42 -3.54
N THR A 182 11.91 -0.91 -3.49
CA THR A 182 12.53 -0.33 -2.29
C THR A 182 11.93 1.02 -1.92
N LEU A 183 12.40 1.58 -0.80
CA LEU A 183 12.02 2.93 -0.36
C LEU A 183 12.29 4.00 -1.42
N GLY A 184 13.45 3.95 -2.10
CA GLY A 184 13.80 4.89 -3.16
C GLY A 184 12.83 4.81 -4.35
N THR A 185 12.49 3.59 -4.76
CA THR A 185 11.53 3.36 -5.85
C THR A 185 10.12 3.83 -5.48
N ASN A 186 9.68 3.67 -4.23
CA ASN A 186 8.40 4.21 -3.78
C ASN A 186 8.36 5.75 -3.91
N VAL A 187 9.45 6.45 -3.56
CA VAL A 187 9.54 7.91 -3.76
C VAL A 187 9.43 8.25 -5.25
N LEU A 188 10.14 7.54 -6.11
CA LEU A 188 10.07 7.75 -7.56
C LEU A 188 8.64 7.50 -8.09
N VAL A 189 7.97 6.44 -7.66
CA VAL A 189 6.58 6.15 -8.04
C VAL A 189 5.66 7.29 -7.60
N VAL A 190 5.81 7.82 -6.38
CA VAL A 190 5.01 8.96 -5.93
C VAL A 190 5.29 10.21 -6.76
N LEU A 191 6.56 10.50 -7.09
CA LEU A 191 6.92 11.63 -7.94
C LEU A 191 6.34 11.48 -9.35
N LEU A 192 6.33 10.28 -9.92
CA LEU A 192 5.71 10.00 -11.22
C LEU A 192 4.19 10.17 -11.16
N ILE A 193 3.53 9.65 -10.13
CA ILE A 193 2.09 9.83 -9.93
C ILE A 193 1.76 11.32 -9.79
N TRP A 194 2.50 12.03 -8.94
CA TRP A 194 2.37 13.47 -8.78
C TRP A 194 2.56 14.21 -10.11
N ALA A 195 3.59 13.87 -10.88
CA ALA A 195 3.85 14.46 -12.19
C ALA A 195 2.66 14.26 -13.13
N LEU A 196 2.12 13.04 -13.17
CA LEU A 196 0.97 12.69 -14.02
C LEU A 196 -0.31 13.43 -13.62
N VAL A 197 -0.59 13.58 -12.32
CA VAL A 197 -1.84 14.18 -11.84
C VAL A 197 -1.80 15.70 -11.75
N ALA A 198 -0.64 16.30 -11.45
CA ALA A 198 -0.48 17.74 -11.27
C ALA A 198 -0.16 18.49 -12.58
N PHE A 199 0.55 17.85 -13.53
CA PHE A 199 1.03 18.50 -14.76
C PHE A 199 0.23 18.10 -16.01
N ARG A 200 -1.10 18.16 -15.93
CA ARG A 200 -1.95 18.07 -17.14
C ARG A 200 -1.64 19.24 -18.10
N LYS A 201 -1.68 18.96 -19.41
CA LYS A 201 -1.27 19.85 -20.53
C LYS A 201 -1.75 21.31 -20.47
N GLY A 202 -2.79 21.64 -19.70
CA GLY A 202 -3.27 23.01 -19.50
C GLY A 202 -2.35 23.90 -18.65
N ASN A 203 -1.64 23.33 -17.66
CA ASN A 203 -0.96 24.12 -16.61
C ASN A 203 0.43 24.64 -17.02
N TRP A 204 1.03 24.08 -18.09
CA TRP A 204 2.31 24.56 -18.64
C TRP A 204 2.23 25.99 -19.18
N ARG A 205 1.10 26.37 -19.79
CA ARG A 205 0.94 27.71 -20.36
C ARG A 205 0.82 28.80 -19.31
N GLU A 206 0.30 28.49 -18.12
CA GLU A 206 0.18 29.46 -17.04
C GLU A 206 1.46 29.58 -16.22
N LEU A 207 2.17 28.46 -15.99
CA LEU A 207 3.47 28.45 -15.31
C LEU A 207 4.55 29.22 -16.09
N LEU A 208 4.56 29.10 -17.42
CA LEU A 208 5.49 29.83 -18.29
C LEU A 208 5.08 31.29 -18.56
N LYS A 209 3.83 31.68 -18.28
CA LYS A 209 3.34 33.07 -18.44
C LYS A 209 3.54 33.94 -17.20
N LYS A 210 3.78 33.34 -16.04
CA LYS A 210 3.98 34.04 -14.74
C LYS A 210 5.46 34.20 -14.34
N GLN A 211 6.39 33.86 -15.23
CA GLN A 211 7.80 34.23 -15.13
C GLN A 211 8.10 35.33 -16.14
#